data_AF-A0A7K2S362-F1
#
_entry.id   AF-A0A7K2S362-F1
#
_cell.length_a   1.000
_cell.length_b   1.000
_cell.length_c   1.000
_cell.angle_alpha   90.00
_cell.angle_beta   90.00
_cell.angle_gamma   90.00
#
_symmetry.space_group_name_H-M   'P 1'
#
loop_
_entity.id
_entity.type
_entity.pdbx_description
1 polymer ?
#
loop_
_entity_poly.entity_id
_entity_poly.type
_entity_poly.pdbx_seq_one_letter_code
_entity_poly.pdbx_strand_id
1 'polypeptide(L)'
;MQASDQRILCAILLNPPLRPAEATISHRNLIVALPLTGCSRLKIANLVDLPSKDQVELASLEVTEQDLARSRPLLSAAIEDADEVLFAWGTKKLAGTSGRLLDEQAKWMRSLVKPSQRVWMVGGTPRHPSRWRQFVGPEKQRVTGPTFEARLAKVLTNHDLNGPCQEALGNQPVIPMSRRP
;
A
#
# COMPACT_ATOMS: atom_id res chain seq x y z
N MET A 1 -23.23 25.56 2.69
CA MET A 1 -21.89 25.00 2.95
C MET A 1 -22.07 23.55 3.35
N GLN A 2 -21.89 22.61 2.44
CA GLN A 2 -21.86 21.19 2.81
C GLN A 2 -20.59 20.98 3.65
N ALA A 3 -20.74 20.37 4.83
CA ALA A 3 -19.60 19.81 5.54
C ALA A 3 -18.92 18.85 4.55
N SER A 4 -17.72 19.18 4.08
CA SER A 4 -16.91 18.22 3.35
C SER A 4 -16.63 17.10 4.34
N ASP A 5 -17.36 15.99 4.24
CA ASP A 5 -17.15 14.83 5.09
C ASP A 5 -15.66 14.50 5.10
N GLN A 6 -15.09 14.41 6.30
CA GLN A 6 -13.67 14.19 6.48
C GLN A 6 -13.33 12.72 6.17
N ARG A 7 -13.41 12.35 4.89
CA ARG A 7 -13.20 10.97 4.46
C ARG A 7 -11.80 10.47 4.82
N ILE A 8 -11.72 9.29 5.40
CA ILE A 8 -10.53 8.68 5.96
C ILE A 8 -9.97 7.63 5.00
N LEU A 9 -8.71 7.81 4.62
CA LEU A 9 -7.90 6.79 3.98
C LEU A 9 -7.11 6.02 5.04
N CYS A 10 -7.36 4.72 5.17
CA CYS A 10 -6.57 3.84 6.02
C CYS A 10 -5.43 3.20 5.21
N ALA A 11 -4.19 3.60 5.46
CA ALA A 11 -3.01 3.01 4.86
C ALA A 11 -2.48 1.86 5.72
N ILE A 12 -2.45 0.66 5.15
CA ILE A 12 -1.92 -0.54 5.78
C ILE A 12 -0.46 -0.72 5.38
N LEU A 13 0.46 -0.50 6.32
CA LEU A 13 1.90 -0.70 6.16
C LEU A 13 2.34 -2.03 6.76
N LEU A 14 3.61 -2.39 6.57
CA LEU A 14 4.15 -3.63 7.10
C LEU A 14 4.28 -3.55 8.61
N ASN A 15 5.01 -2.54 9.09
CA ASN A 15 5.40 -2.39 10.48
C ASN A 15 5.69 -0.92 10.82
N PRO A 16 5.63 -0.54 12.12
CA PRO A 16 5.90 0.83 12.53
C PRO A 16 7.35 1.26 12.23
N PRO A 17 7.58 2.53 11.86
CA PRO A 17 8.92 3.09 11.82
C PRO A 17 9.50 3.30 13.23
N LEU A 18 10.83 3.30 13.35
CA LEU A 18 11.55 3.67 14.60
C LEU A 18 11.45 5.16 14.98
N ARG A 19 10.86 5.98 14.12
CA ARG A 19 10.70 7.44 14.30
C ARG A 19 9.23 7.80 14.11
N PRO A 20 8.77 8.98 14.57
CA PRO A 20 7.42 9.44 14.29
C PRO A 20 7.07 9.30 12.80
N ALA A 21 5.88 8.79 12.51
CA ALA A 21 5.47 8.46 11.14
C ALA A 21 5.57 9.69 10.22
N GLU A 22 5.18 10.85 10.73
CA GLU A 22 5.14 12.16 10.05
C GLU A 22 6.52 12.59 9.52
N ALA A 23 7.59 12.14 10.17
CA ALA A 23 8.96 12.41 9.76
C ALA A 23 9.44 11.52 8.60
N THR A 24 8.68 10.48 8.23
CA THR A 24 9.09 9.49 7.22
C THR A 24 8.74 9.91 5.79
N ILE A 25 9.55 9.47 4.83
CA ILE A 25 9.23 9.60 3.40
C ILE A 25 7.93 8.84 3.06
N SER A 26 7.67 7.73 3.75
CA SER A 26 6.43 6.97 3.55
C SER A 26 5.21 7.82 3.84
N HIS A 27 5.18 8.50 4.99
CA HIS A 27 4.08 9.39 5.35
C HIS A 27 3.91 10.53 4.34
N ARG A 28 5.00 11.20 3.93
CA ARG A 28 4.92 12.26 2.90
C ARG A 28 4.30 11.76 1.60
N ASN A 29 4.62 10.55 1.17
CA ASN A 29 4.04 9.96 -0.03
C ASN A 29 2.57 9.54 0.18
N LEU A 30 2.19 9.09 1.39
CA LEU A 30 0.80 8.80 1.74
C LEU A 30 -0.08 10.05 1.72
N ILE A 31 0.43 11.21 2.17
CA ILE A 31 -0.30 12.48 2.09
C ILE A 31 -0.64 12.85 0.64
N VAL A 32 0.25 12.56 -0.32
CA VAL A 32 -0.02 12.77 -1.75
C VAL A 32 -1.18 11.90 -2.26
N ALA A 33 -1.40 10.73 -1.66
CA ALA A 33 -2.50 9.84 -2.07
C ALA A 33 -3.88 10.36 -1.64
N LEU A 34 -3.98 11.16 -0.57
CA LEU A 34 -5.27 11.65 -0.05
C LEU A 34 -6.17 12.30 -1.13
N PRO A 35 -5.74 13.36 -1.84
CA PRO A 35 -6.58 13.97 -2.86
C PRO A 35 -6.86 13.02 -4.04
N LEU A 36 -5.97 12.06 -4.31
CA LEU A 36 -6.14 11.09 -5.40
C LEU A 36 -7.21 10.04 -5.09
N THR A 37 -7.42 9.72 -3.81
CA THR A 37 -8.47 8.80 -3.36
C THR A 37 -9.77 9.53 -2.97
N GLY A 38 -9.80 10.87 -3.03
CA GLY A 38 -10.92 11.68 -2.56
C GLY A 38 -11.07 11.67 -1.03
N CYS A 39 -9.98 11.41 -0.30
CA CYS A 39 -9.91 11.45 1.16
C CYS A 39 -9.23 12.73 1.62
N SER A 40 -9.50 13.15 2.85
CA SER A 40 -8.88 14.33 3.48
C SER A 40 -8.12 14.01 4.76
N ARG A 41 -8.28 12.80 5.30
CA ARG A 41 -7.57 12.33 6.49
C ARG A 41 -6.85 11.01 6.23
N LEU A 42 -5.70 10.85 6.87
CA LEU A 42 -4.90 9.63 6.84
C LEU A 42 -4.94 8.94 8.20
N LYS A 43 -5.24 7.64 8.20
CA LYS A 43 -5.00 6.74 9.33
C LYS A 43 -3.98 5.70 8.89
N ILE A 44 -2.98 5.40 9.72
CA ILE A 44 -1.98 4.38 9.42
C ILE A 44 -2.18 3.21 10.39
N ALA A 45 -2.19 1.99 9.84
CA ALA A 45 -2.15 0.76 10.62
C ALA A 45 -1.07 -0.17 10.03
N ASN A 46 -0.61 -1.13 10.82
CA ASN A 46 0.50 -2.01 10.46
C ASN A 46 0.08 -3.47 10.55
N LEU A 47 0.59 -4.32 9.65
CA LEU A 47 0.35 -5.76 9.69
C LEU A 47 0.92 -6.40 10.95
N VAL A 48 2.07 -5.91 11.41
CA VAL A 48 2.75 -6.35 12.63
C VAL A 48 3.21 -5.17 13.47
N ASP A 49 3.00 -5.26 14.78
CA ASP A 49 3.38 -4.28 15.80
C ASP A 49 4.79 -4.58 16.30
N LEU A 50 5.74 -4.42 15.38
CA LEU A 50 7.16 -4.63 15.60
C LEU A 50 7.98 -3.57 14.88
N PRO A 51 8.42 -2.51 15.57
CA PRO A 51 9.18 -1.43 14.96
C PRO A 51 10.50 -1.92 14.36
N SER A 52 10.80 -1.53 13.13
CA SER A 52 12.10 -1.78 12.51
C SER A 52 12.48 -0.65 11.55
N LYS A 53 13.78 -0.51 11.27
CA LYS A 53 14.32 0.42 10.29
C LYS A 53 13.98 -0.01 8.87
N ASP A 54 14.07 -1.30 8.61
CA ASP A 54 13.79 -1.89 7.31
C ASP A 54 13.35 -3.36 7.40
N GLN A 55 13.05 -3.93 6.24
CA GLN A 55 12.59 -5.31 6.12
C GLN A 55 13.69 -6.33 6.45
N VAL A 56 14.97 -5.99 6.33
CA VAL A 56 16.08 -6.90 6.65
C VAL A 56 16.18 -7.04 8.16
N GLU A 57 16.09 -5.92 8.89
CA GLU A 57 16.00 -5.94 10.35
C GLU A 57 14.74 -6.68 10.81
N LEU A 58 13.58 -6.44 10.19
CA LEU A 58 12.35 -7.16 10.53
C LEU A 58 12.50 -8.68 10.33
N ALA A 59 13.22 -9.11 9.28
CA ALA A 59 13.50 -10.53 9.05
C ALA A 59 14.38 -11.14 10.16
N SER A 60 15.20 -10.34 10.84
CA SER A 60 16.05 -10.79 11.94
C SER A 60 15.36 -10.83 13.30
N LEU A 61 14.23 -10.12 13.46
CA LEU A 61 13.50 -10.01 14.73
C LEU A 61 12.52 -11.16 15.00
N GLU A 62 12.37 -12.11 14.07
CA GLU A 62 11.43 -13.24 14.11
C GLU A 62 10.00 -12.84 14.49
N VAL A 63 9.15 -12.59 13.48
CA VAL A 63 7.73 -12.28 13.71
C VAL A 63 7.03 -13.47 14.34
N THR A 64 6.36 -13.23 15.48
CA THR A 64 5.58 -14.23 16.22
C THR A 64 4.07 -14.02 16.05
N GLU A 65 3.26 -15.04 16.40
CA GLU A 65 1.81 -14.90 16.44
C GLU A 65 1.33 -13.86 17.46
N GLN A 66 2.08 -13.66 18.55
CA GLN A 66 1.74 -12.66 19.56
C GLN A 66 1.86 -11.24 19.01
N ASP A 67 2.85 -10.97 18.15
CA ASP A 67 3.02 -9.66 17.51
C ASP A 67 1.86 -9.35 16.54
N LEU A 68 1.40 -10.38 15.83
CA LEU A 68 0.21 -10.27 14.99
C LEU A 68 -1.04 -10.06 15.83
N ALA A 69 -1.22 -10.81 16.91
CA ALA A 69 -2.36 -10.69 17.81
C ALA A 69 -2.51 -9.28 18.39
N ARG A 70 -1.40 -8.62 18.76
CA ARG A 70 -1.42 -7.20 19.18
C ARG A 70 -1.88 -6.25 18.07
N SER A 71 -1.54 -6.57 16.82
CA SER A 71 -1.87 -5.74 15.65
C SER A 71 -3.33 -5.88 15.20
N ARG A 72 -3.93 -7.06 15.40
CA ARG A 72 -5.29 -7.36 14.92
C ARG A 72 -6.37 -6.37 15.41
N PRO A 73 -6.50 -6.04 16.70
CA PRO A 73 -7.53 -5.09 17.14
C PRO A 73 -7.32 -3.70 16.54
N LEU A 74 -6.06 -3.27 16.39
CA LEU A 74 -5.71 -1.98 15.79
C LEU A 74 -6.05 -1.94 14.30
N LEU A 75 -5.75 -3.01 13.56
CA LEU A 75 -6.12 -3.16 12.16
C LEU A 75 -7.64 -3.17 11.97
N SER A 76 -8.35 -3.93 12.80
CA SER A 76 -9.81 -4.03 12.74
C SER A 76 -10.45 -2.66 12.96
N ALA A 77 -10.07 -1.95 14.03
CA ALA A 77 -10.60 -0.61 14.30
C ALA A 77 -10.19 0.40 13.20
N ALA A 78 -8.98 0.28 12.64
CA ALA A 78 -8.54 1.17 11.58
C ALA A 78 -9.28 0.97 10.27
N ILE A 79 -9.63 -0.26 9.92
CA ILE A 79 -10.41 -0.58 8.72
C ILE A 79 -11.88 -0.25 8.93
N GLU A 80 -12.44 -0.53 10.12
CA GLU A 80 -13.83 -0.26 10.44
C GLU A 80 -14.19 1.22 10.29
N ASP A 81 -13.31 2.10 10.79
CA ASP A 81 -13.46 3.56 10.78
C ASP A 81 -13.17 4.21 9.40
N ALA A 82 -12.63 3.48 8.44
CA ALA A 82 -12.14 4.05 7.19
C ALA A 82 -13.21 4.10 6.10
N ASP A 83 -13.17 5.14 5.27
CA ASP A 83 -13.97 5.21 4.05
C ASP A 83 -13.31 4.43 2.91
N GLU A 84 -11.98 4.47 2.86
CA GLU A 84 -11.17 3.85 1.81
C GLU A 84 -9.94 3.18 2.44
N VAL A 85 -9.45 2.12 1.81
CA VAL A 85 -8.28 1.38 2.29
C VAL A 85 -7.17 1.41 1.25
N LEU A 86 -5.93 1.62 1.68
CA LEU A 86 -4.74 1.60 0.83
C LEU A 86 -3.80 0.50 1.32
N PHE A 87 -3.48 -0.45 0.44
CA PHE A 87 -2.53 -1.51 0.75
C PHE A 87 -1.11 -1.08 0.36
N ALA A 88 -0.19 -1.09 1.34
CA ALA A 88 1.11 -0.45 1.19
C ALA A 88 2.24 -1.11 2.03
N TRP A 89 2.16 -2.41 2.32
CA TRP A 89 3.16 -3.12 3.14
C TRP A 89 4.41 -3.62 2.37
N GLY A 90 4.47 -3.43 1.06
CA GLY A 90 5.57 -3.88 0.21
C GLY A 90 5.27 -5.17 -0.56
N THR A 91 6.02 -5.38 -1.64
CA THR A 91 5.89 -6.55 -2.52
C THR A 91 6.94 -7.63 -2.27
N LYS A 92 7.95 -7.33 -1.46
CA LYS A 92 8.98 -8.30 -1.07
C LYS A 92 8.43 -9.14 0.08
N LYS A 93 8.44 -10.47 -0.08
CA LYS A 93 8.02 -11.40 0.98
C LYS A 93 9.21 -11.66 1.92
N LEU A 94 8.92 -11.79 3.21
CA LEU A 94 9.83 -12.43 4.14
C LEU A 94 9.84 -13.94 3.84
N ALA A 95 10.97 -14.60 4.10
CA ALA A 95 11.08 -16.04 3.99
C ALA A 95 10.70 -16.72 5.32
N GLY A 96 10.51 -18.05 5.28
CA GLY A 96 10.29 -18.86 6.47
C GLY A 96 8.98 -18.56 7.22
N THR A 97 8.97 -18.87 8.52
CA THR A 97 7.79 -18.77 9.39
C THR A 97 7.22 -17.35 9.43
N SER A 98 8.06 -16.33 9.60
CA SER A 98 7.62 -14.93 9.61
C SER A 98 6.95 -14.53 8.29
N GLY A 99 7.46 -15.02 7.16
CA GLY A 99 6.84 -14.84 5.85
C GLY A 99 5.44 -15.43 5.76
N ARG A 100 5.28 -16.68 6.21
CA ARG A 100 3.98 -17.37 6.25
C ARG A 100 2.98 -16.63 7.14
N LEU A 101 3.39 -16.27 8.36
CA LEU A 101 2.55 -15.58 9.34
C LEU A 101 2.06 -14.21 8.81
N LEU A 102 2.93 -13.43 8.17
CA LEU A 102 2.53 -12.16 7.56
C LEU A 102 1.61 -12.33 6.35
N ASP A 103 1.79 -13.39 5.55
CA ASP A 103 0.89 -13.70 4.43
C ASP A 103 -0.51 -14.08 4.94
N GLU A 104 -0.58 -14.89 5.99
CA GLU A 104 -1.82 -15.22 6.70
C GLU A 104 -2.49 -13.99 7.31
N GLN A 105 -1.72 -13.12 7.98
CA GLN A 105 -2.22 -11.85 8.52
C GLN A 105 -2.76 -10.95 7.41
N ALA A 106 -2.07 -10.83 6.28
CA ALA A 106 -2.52 -10.02 5.15
C ALA A 106 -3.81 -10.58 4.53
N LYS A 107 -3.97 -11.91 4.46
CA LYS A 107 -5.22 -12.56 4.02
C LYS A 107 -6.37 -12.29 4.99
N TRP A 108 -6.13 -12.46 6.29
CA TRP A 108 -7.10 -12.13 7.33
C TRP A 108 -7.51 -10.65 7.26
N MET A 109 -6.56 -9.73 7.17
CA MET A 109 -6.83 -8.29 7.06
C MET A 109 -7.68 -7.97 5.83
N ARG A 110 -7.42 -8.60 4.68
CA ARG A 110 -8.24 -8.44 3.47
C ARG A 110 -9.70 -8.82 3.68
N SER A 111 -9.99 -9.83 4.51
CA SER A 111 -11.37 -10.22 4.82
C SER A 111 -12.12 -9.21 5.71
N LEU A 112 -11.43 -8.24 6.31
CA LEU A 112 -12.06 -7.17 7.09
C LEU A 112 -12.56 -6.01 6.22
N VAL A 113 -12.07 -5.90 4.99
CA VAL A 113 -12.45 -4.81 4.09
C VAL A 113 -13.90 -4.99 3.65
N LYS A 114 -14.71 -3.97 3.88
CA LYS A 114 -16.14 -3.96 3.55
C LYS A 114 -16.33 -3.83 2.03
N PRO A 115 -17.37 -4.43 1.43
CA PRO A 115 -17.67 -4.29 0.00
C PRO A 115 -17.88 -2.84 -0.46
N SER A 116 -18.25 -1.93 0.45
CA SER A 116 -18.42 -0.50 0.18
C SER A 116 -17.11 0.29 0.14
N GLN A 117 -16.01 -0.25 0.68
CA GLN A 117 -14.70 0.40 0.70
C GLN A 117 -13.94 0.09 -0.58
N ARG A 118 -13.32 1.11 -1.19
CA ARG A 118 -12.39 0.90 -2.30
C ARG A 118 -11.02 0.55 -1.75
N VAL A 119 -10.33 -0.35 -2.46
CA VAL A 119 -8.97 -0.76 -2.10
C VAL A 119 -7.99 -0.19 -3.11
N TRP A 120 -7.14 0.70 -2.64
CA TRP A 120 -6.14 1.35 -3.46
C TRP A 120 -4.81 0.61 -3.39
N MET A 121 -4.14 0.49 -4.53
CA MET A 121 -2.79 -0.05 -4.65
C MET A 121 -2.00 0.71 -5.73
N VAL A 122 -0.67 0.69 -5.62
CA VAL A 122 0.21 1.31 -6.64
C VAL A 122 0.68 0.25 -7.63
N GLY A 123 0.17 0.36 -8.86
CA GLY A 123 0.45 -0.58 -9.95
C GLY A 123 -0.04 -1.99 -9.63
N GLY A 124 -1.25 -2.12 -9.07
CA GLY A 124 -1.86 -3.42 -8.78
C GLY A 124 -1.25 -4.22 -7.64
N THR A 125 -0.33 -3.64 -6.87
CA THR A 125 0.38 -4.36 -5.80
C THR A 125 0.46 -3.51 -4.53
N PRO A 126 0.57 -4.13 -3.33
CA PRO A 126 0.62 -3.41 -2.06
C PRO A 126 1.99 -2.74 -1.85
N ARG A 127 2.43 -1.90 -2.79
CA ARG A 127 3.79 -1.37 -2.83
C ARG A 127 4.04 -0.38 -1.70
N HIS A 128 5.18 -0.54 -1.02
CA HIS A 128 5.53 0.34 0.08
C HIS A 128 5.74 1.80 -0.36
N PRO A 129 5.24 2.81 0.39
CA PRO A 129 5.23 4.20 -0.08
C PRO A 129 6.62 4.78 -0.33
N SER A 130 7.64 4.36 0.41
CA SER A 130 9.03 4.77 0.16
C SER A 130 9.55 4.40 -1.24
N ARG A 131 8.92 3.44 -1.92
CA ARG A 131 9.29 2.99 -3.28
C ARG A 131 8.45 3.59 -4.39
N TRP A 132 7.41 4.36 -4.09
CA TRP A 132 6.52 4.91 -5.11
C TRP A 132 7.25 5.84 -6.07
N ARG A 133 8.10 6.75 -5.56
CA ARG A 133 8.89 7.68 -6.39
C ARG A 133 9.84 6.97 -7.33
N GLN A 134 10.47 5.88 -6.88
CA GLN A 134 11.30 5.03 -7.72
C GLN A 134 10.46 4.29 -8.78
N PHE A 135 9.28 3.80 -8.39
CA PHE A 135 8.38 3.05 -9.28
C PHE A 135 7.85 3.91 -10.43
N VAL A 136 7.38 5.13 -10.14
CA VAL A 136 6.86 6.08 -11.13
C VAL A 136 7.92 7.06 -11.63
N GLY A 137 9.20 6.80 -11.36
CA GLY A 137 10.30 7.67 -11.76
C GLY A 137 10.37 7.80 -13.30
N PRO A 138 10.73 8.98 -13.84
CA PRO A 138 10.76 9.22 -15.29
C PRO A 138 11.69 8.25 -16.03
N GLU A 139 12.80 7.86 -15.40
CA GLU A 139 13.76 6.87 -15.91
C GLU A 139 13.14 5.52 -16.25
N LYS A 140 12.07 5.14 -15.53
CA LYS A 140 11.39 3.85 -15.70
C LYS A 140 10.35 3.85 -16.81
N GLN A 141 10.01 5.03 -17.36
CA GLN A 141 9.07 5.25 -18.48
C GLN A 141 7.74 4.47 -18.38
N ARG A 142 7.32 4.07 -17.17
CA ARG A 142 6.06 3.32 -16.94
C ARG A 142 4.84 4.19 -17.16
N VAL A 143 4.96 5.45 -16.77
CA VAL A 143 3.92 6.46 -16.86
C VAL A 143 4.57 7.81 -17.11
N THR A 144 3.95 8.60 -17.99
CA THR A 144 4.37 9.98 -18.28
C THR A 144 3.69 10.95 -17.32
N GLY A 145 4.35 12.07 -17.01
CA GLY A 145 3.74 13.13 -16.21
C GLY A 145 4.80 14.09 -15.66
N PRO A 146 4.48 15.39 -15.53
CA PRO A 146 5.46 16.40 -15.13
C PRO A 146 5.89 16.25 -13.66
N THR A 147 4.98 15.82 -12.79
CA THR A 147 5.22 15.72 -11.34
C THR A 147 5.07 14.29 -10.83
N PHE A 148 5.53 14.03 -9.60
CA PHE A 148 5.35 12.73 -8.95
C PHE A 148 3.86 12.42 -8.77
N GLU A 149 3.09 13.42 -8.34
CA GLU A 149 1.66 13.40 -8.09
C GLU A 149 0.90 13.00 -9.37
N ALA A 150 1.22 13.65 -10.49
CA ALA A 150 0.60 13.36 -11.79
C ALA A 150 0.91 11.93 -12.27
N ARG A 151 2.11 11.43 -11.99
CA ARG A 151 2.49 10.05 -12.33
C ARG A 151 1.88 9.03 -11.37
N LEU A 152 1.78 9.35 -10.08
CA LEU A 152 1.13 8.50 -9.07
C LEU A 152 -0.37 8.34 -9.38
N ALA A 153 -1.06 9.41 -9.76
CA ALA A 153 -2.47 9.39 -10.13
C ALA A 153 -2.80 8.37 -11.24
N LYS A 154 -1.83 8.07 -12.11
CA LYS A 154 -2.00 7.08 -13.20
C LYS A 154 -1.84 5.62 -12.75
N VAL A 155 -1.23 5.38 -11.60
CA VAL A 155 -0.92 4.03 -11.12
C VAL A 155 -1.55 3.70 -9.76
N LEU A 156 -2.08 4.69 -9.05
CA LEU A 156 -2.86 4.51 -7.84
C LEU A 156 -4.29 4.17 -8.25
N THR A 157 -4.60 2.89 -8.31
CA THR A 157 -5.87 2.38 -8.83
C THR A 157 -6.67 1.68 -7.75
N ASN A 158 -7.98 1.75 -7.87
CA ASN A 158 -8.89 0.93 -7.09
C ASN A 158 -8.85 -0.52 -7.60
N HIS A 159 -8.89 -1.47 -6.68
CA HIS A 159 -8.94 -2.90 -6.93
C HIS A 159 -10.12 -3.50 -6.20
N ASP A 160 -10.91 -4.28 -6.94
CA ASP A 160 -11.92 -5.14 -6.35
C ASP A 160 -11.23 -6.36 -5.71
N LEU A 161 -11.45 -6.56 -4.41
CA LEU A 161 -10.95 -7.75 -3.70
C LEU A 161 -11.77 -9.00 -4.01
N ASN A 162 -12.97 -8.84 -4.58
CA ASN A 162 -13.87 -9.93 -4.95
C ASN A 162 -13.79 -10.27 -6.45
N GLY A 163 -13.05 -9.48 -7.23
CA GLY A 163 -12.77 -9.80 -8.62
C GLY A 163 -11.82 -11.00 -8.74
N PRO A 164 -11.85 -11.75 -9.86
CA PRO A 164 -10.83 -12.75 -10.12
C PRO A 164 -9.46 -12.06 -9.99
N CYS A 165 -8.55 -12.70 -9.25
CA CYS A 165 -7.19 -12.23 -9.01
C CYS A 165 -6.52 -11.93 -10.37
N GLN A 166 -6.64 -10.71 -10.87
CA GLN A 166 -6.02 -10.32 -12.12
C GLN A 166 -4.54 -10.17 -11.80
N GLU A 167 -3.78 -11.19 -12.20
CA GLU A 167 -2.33 -11.11 -12.37
C GLU A 167 -2.01 -9.76 -13.02
N ALA A 168 -1.42 -8.86 -12.24
CA ALA A 168 -1.17 -7.50 -12.63
C ALA A 168 -0.26 -7.47 -13.87
N LEU A 169 -0.86 -7.19 -15.04
CA LEU A 169 -0.25 -6.59 -16.23
C LEU A 169 1.23 -6.93 -16.45
N GLY A 170 1.50 -8.21 -16.67
CA GLY A 170 2.68 -8.69 -17.38
C GLY A 170 2.32 -8.96 -18.83
N ASN A 171 2.15 -7.92 -19.64
CA ASN A 171 2.32 -7.89 -21.10
C ASN A 171 1.67 -6.62 -21.66
N GLN A 172 2.46 -5.57 -21.83
CA GLN A 172 2.19 -4.68 -22.96
C GLN A 172 2.83 -5.30 -24.20
N PRO A 173 2.15 -5.36 -25.35
CA PRO A 173 2.76 -5.77 -26.60
C PRO A 173 3.87 -4.78 -26.95
N VAL A 174 5.08 -5.33 -27.14
CA VAL A 174 6.19 -4.59 -27.75
C VAL A 174 5.74 -4.20 -29.16
N ILE A 175 5.48 -2.92 -29.39
CA ILE A 175 5.22 -2.39 -30.73
C ILE A 175 6.46 -2.71 -31.57
N PRO A 176 6.36 -3.49 -32.65
CA PRO A 176 7.51 -3.73 -33.51
C PRO A 176 7.90 -2.40 -34.16
N MET A 177 9.12 -1.94 -33.89
CA MET A 177 9.74 -0.87 -34.66
C MET A 177 9.85 -1.34 -36.11
N SER A 178 8.93 -0.87 -36.95
CA SER A 178 9.08 -0.94 -38.39
C SER A 178 10.37 -0.20 -38.75
N ARG A 179 11.37 -0.96 -39.21
CA ARG A 179 12.48 -0.39 -39.98
C ARG A 179 11.85 0.28 -41.20
N ARG A 180 11.97 1.59 -41.28
CA ARG A 180 11.70 2.36 -42.50
C ARG A 180 12.99 2.43 -43.35
N PRO A 181 12.82 2.55 -44.68
CA PRO A 181 13.70 2.01 -45.70
C PRO A 181 15.04 2.72 -45.83
#